data_AF-A0A7C6ZX19-F1
#
_entry.id   AF-A0A7C6ZX19-F1
#
_cell.length_a   1.000
_cell.length_b   1.000
_cell.length_c   1.000
_cell.angle_alpha   90.00
_cell.angle_beta   90.00
_cell.angle_gamma   90.00
#
_symmetry.space_group_name_H-M   'P 1'
#
loop_
_entity.id
_entity.type
_entity.pdbx_description
1 polymer ?
#
loop_
_entity_poly.entity_id
_entity_poly.type
_entity_poly.pdbx_seq_one_letter_code
_entity_poly.pdbx_strand_id
1 'polypeptide(L)'
;MNWGAVWAIARKDAMVALRTRAVVLPLIIVPLVLMVGVPVLVGLISGMATHIDAPSSDMTELTNALPPDFGEQYAGLTEVQAGYIYFILYLFAPMYLVLPLMASSVVAADSFAGEKERKTLEALVYTPTTDRELLLAKILGGWIPGSLVGLVGFIVYAIVADIMTLYVAGRIVLPNPLWLLLAFWVGPAAAALGLGVTVIASSRVNTFQEAYQIGSLIVLPIVLLVVGQAAGAFILSNWLVALMGLVLWIINAIIFAIATATFRRTALMARL
;
A
#
# COMPACT_ATOMS: atom_id res chain seq x y z
N MET A 1 16.21 -26.78 -0.44
CA MET A 1 15.12 -25.83 -0.68
C MET A 1 14.32 -26.31 -1.88
N ASN A 2 13.15 -26.90 -1.65
CA ASN A 2 12.23 -27.36 -2.68
C ASN A 2 11.34 -26.20 -3.15
N TRP A 3 11.81 -25.44 -4.13
CA TRP A 3 11.09 -24.28 -4.67
C TRP A 3 9.72 -24.62 -5.27
N GLY A 4 9.54 -25.84 -5.80
CA GLY A 4 8.26 -26.30 -6.32
C GLY A 4 7.20 -26.39 -5.22
N ALA A 5 7.57 -26.94 -4.05
CA ALA A 5 6.68 -27.00 -2.89
C ALA A 5 6.36 -25.61 -2.32
N VAL A 6 7.37 -24.74 -2.22
CA VAL A 6 7.20 -23.35 -1.75
C VAL A 6 6.20 -22.60 -2.64
N TRP A 7 6.38 -22.66 -3.96
CA TRP A 7 5.50 -21.98 -4.91
C TRP A 7 4.08 -22.56 -4.92
N ALA A 8 3.94 -23.88 -4.82
CA ALA A 8 2.63 -24.53 -4.76
C ALA A 8 1.83 -24.07 -3.54
N ILE A 9 2.46 -23.98 -2.37
CA ILE A 9 1.82 -23.49 -1.14
C ILE A 9 1.47 -22.01 -1.27
N ALA A 10 2.43 -21.18 -1.71
CA ALA A 10 2.22 -19.74 -1.87
C ALA A 10 1.05 -19.43 -2.83
N ARG A 11 1.01 -20.13 -3.97
CA ARG A 11 -0.07 -20.00 -4.96
C ARG A 11 -1.40 -20.47 -4.39
N LYS A 12 -1.44 -21.61 -3.69
CA LYS A 12 -2.67 -22.11 -3.05
C LYS A 12 -3.21 -21.12 -2.04
N ASP A 13 -2.36 -20.57 -1.16
CA ASP A 13 -2.78 -19.60 -0.14
C ASP A 13 -3.33 -18.32 -0.78
N ALA A 14 -2.62 -17.76 -1.76
CA ALA A 14 -3.08 -16.59 -2.49
C ALA A 14 -4.44 -16.85 -3.18
N MET A 15 -4.60 -17.99 -3.86
CA MET A 15 -5.86 -18.33 -4.53
C MET A 15 -7.01 -18.54 -3.56
N VAL A 16 -6.76 -19.13 -2.39
CA VAL A 16 -7.79 -19.34 -1.37
C VAL A 16 -8.21 -18.00 -0.77
N ALA A 17 -7.25 -17.16 -0.38
CA ALA A 17 -7.53 -15.83 0.16
C ALA A 17 -8.33 -14.99 -0.85
N LEU A 18 -7.92 -14.97 -2.12
CA LEU A 18 -8.61 -14.23 -3.19
C LEU A 18 -9.97 -14.81 -3.61
N ARG A 19 -10.44 -15.91 -3.02
CA ARG A 19 -11.82 -16.40 -3.18
C ARG A 19 -12.74 -15.98 -2.03
N THR A 20 -12.17 -15.54 -0.91
CA THR A 20 -12.92 -15.14 0.27
C THR A 20 -13.47 -13.73 0.10
N ARG A 21 -14.78 -13.54 0.27
CA ARG A 21 -15.43 -12.21 0.12
C ARG A 21 -14.84 -11.15 1.05
N ALA A 22 -14.49 -11.55 2.28
CA ALA A 22 -13.85 -10.66 3.25
C ALA A 22 -12.48 -10.13 2.78
N VAL A 23 -11.83 -10.82 1.85
CA VAL A 23 -10.54 -10.42 1.27
C VAL A 23 -10.74 -9.63 -0.02
N VAL A 24 -11.56 -10.15 -0.94
CA VAL A 24 -11.77 -9.57 -2.27
C VAL A 24 -12.45 -8.22 -2.21
N LEU A 25 -13.43 -8.05 -1.32
CA LEU A 25 -14.25 -6.84 -1.28
C LEU A 25 -13.43 -5.60 -0.92
N PRO A 26 -12.61 -5.59 0.15
CA PRO A 26 -11.65 -4.50 0.39
C PRO A 26 -10.67 -4.30 -0.77
N LEU A 27 -10.18 -5.39 -1.37
CA LEU A 27 -9.20 -5.34 -2.47
C LEU A 27 -9.73 -4.67 -3.73
N ILE A 28 -11.05 -4.60 -3.92
CA ILE A 28 -11.69 -3.91 -5.04
C ILE A 28 -12.12 -2.51 -4.62
N ILE A 29 -12.82 -2.39 -3.48
CA ILE A 29 -13.43 -1.13 -3.05
C ILE A 29 -12.37 -0.08 -2.75
N VAL A 30 -11.31 -0.43 -2.01
CA VAL A 30 -10.31 0.56 -1.57
C VAL A 30 -9.53 1.14 -2.76
N PRO A 31 -8.99 0.35 -3.70
CA PRO A 31 -8.39 0.91 -4.91
C PRO A 31 -9.38 1.70 -5.76
N LEU A 32 -10.63 1.25 -5.89
CA LEU A 32 -11.63 1.97 -6.67
C LEU A 32 -11.90 3.36 -6.07
N VAL A 33 -12.08 3.45 -4.75
CA VAL A 33 -12.32 4.71 -4.06
C VAL A 33 -11.09 5.62 -4.11
N LEU A 34 -9.92 5.11 -3.71
CA LEU A 34 -8.72 5.93 -3.56
C LEU A 34 -8.05 6.24 -4.90
N MET A 35 -7.93 5.27 -5.80
CA MET A 35 -7.18 5.44 -7.05
C MET A 35 -8.02 5.99 -8.20
N VAL A 36 -9.35 5.80 -8.16
CA VAL A 36 -10.26 6.29 -9.20
C VAL A 36 -11.17 7.39 -8.64
N GLY A 37 -11.91 7.09 -7.57
CA GLY A 37 -12.91 7.99 -7.01
C GLY A 37 -12.34 9.35 -6.59
N VAL A 38 -11.27 9.36 -5.80
CA VAL A 38 -10.67 10.62 -5.32
C VAL A 38 -10.11 11.47 -6.47
N PRO A 39 -9.24 10.97 -7.37
CA PRO A 39 -8.72 11.78 -8.47
C PRO A 39 -9.81 12.31 -9.41
N VAL A 40 -10.83 11.49 -9.68
CA VAL A 40 -11.96 11.89 -10.52
C VAL A 40 -12.79 12.97 -9.83
N LEU A 41 -13.18 12.77 -8.56
CA LEU A 41 -14.00 13.72 -7.83
C LEU A 41 -13.30 15.08 -7.71
N VAL A 42 -12.04 15.08 -7.25
CA VAL A 42 -11.27 16.31 -7.08
C VAL A 42 -11.01 16.96 -8.44
N GLY A 43 -10.67 16.18 -9.47
CA GLY A 43 -10.45 16.72 -10.82
C GLY A 43 -11.70 17.33 -11.45
N LEU A 44 -12.89 16.74 -11.25
CA LEU A 44 -14.15 17.34 -11.70
C LEU A 44 -14.43 18.67 -10.98
N ILE A 45 -14.25 18.71 -9.66
CA ILE A 45 -14.45 19.93 -8.87
C ILE A 45 -13.47 21.03 -9.32
N SER A 46 -12.18 20.70 -9.42
CA SER A 46 -11.14 21.64 -9.85
C SER A 46 -11.38 22.12 -11.29
N GLY A 47 -11.75 21.21 -12.20
CA GLY A 47 -12.07 21.55 -13.59
C GLY A 47 -13.30 22.45 -13.69
N MET A 48 -14.35 22.24 -12.91
CA MET A 48 -15.48 23.18 -12.89
C MET A 48 -15.07 24.56 -12.35
N ALA A 49 -14.26 24.60 -11.30
CA ALA A 49 -13.79 25.84 -10.70
C ALA A 49 -12.93 26.69 -11.66
N THR A 50 -12.13 26.06 -12.54
CA THR A 50 -11.36 26.79 -13.56
C THR A 50 -12.22 27.42 -14.66
N HIS A 51 -13.43 26.91 -14.91
CA HIS A 51 -14.31 27.44 -15.97
C HIS A 51 -15.15 28.64 -15.53
N ILE A 52 -15.32 28.84 -14.22
CA ILE A 52 -16.20 29.88 -13.66
C ILE A 52 -15.42 31.06 -13.07
N ASP A 53 -14.10 31.15 -13.31
CA ASP A 53 -13.20 32.15 -12.71
C ASP A 53 -13.50 32.37 -11.22
N ALA A 54 -13.71 31.28 -10.48
CA ALA A 54 -14.00 31.35 -9.06
C ALA A 54 -12.86 32.11 -8.36
N PRO A 55 -13.15 33.09 -7.49
CA PRO A 55 -12.13 33.80 -6.74
C PRO A 55 -11.25 32.77 -6.04
N SER A 56 -9.94 32.78 -6.33
CA SER A 56 -9.02 31.94 -5.60
C SER A 56 -8.93 32.49 -4.18
N SER A 57 -9.60 31.82 -3.26
CA SER A 57 -9.48 32.14 -1.84
C SER A 57 -8.02 32.03 -1.46
N ASP A 58 -7.41 33.12 -0.98
CA ASP A 58 -6.01 33.29 -0.58
C ASP A 58 -5.24 31.98 -0.44
N MET A 59 -4.79 31.44 -1.58
CA MET A 59 -4.09 30.15 -1.64
C MET A 59 -2.59 30.36 -1.40
N THR A 60 -2.27 31.43 -0.67
CA THR A 60 -0.92 31.91 -0.31
C THR A 60 -0.20 30.90 0.58
N GLU A 61 -0.95 30.17 1.42
CA GLU A 61 -0.40 29.08 2.22
C GLU A 61 -0.03 27.86 1.35
N LEU A 62 -0.78 27.62 0.27
CA LEU A 62 -0.53 26.53 -0.68
C LEU A 62 0.72 26.82 -1.53
N THR A 63 0.96 28.09 -1.89
CA THR A 63 2.16 28.52 -2.62
C THR A 63 3.44 28.38 -1.80
N ASN A 64 3.36 28.59 -0.48
CA ASN A 64 4.50 28.38 0.44
C ASN A 64 4.83 26.89 0.67
N ALA A 65 3.87 25.99 0.42
CA ALA A 65 4.03 24.54 0.55
C ALA A 65 4.48 23.84 -0.75
N LEU A 66 4.73 24.59 -1.83
CA LEU A 66 5.15 24.01 -3.10
C LEU A 66 6.64 23.59 -3.06
N PRO A 67 7.00 22.46 -3.70
CA PRO A 67 8.39 22.11 -3.93
C PRO A 67 9.13 23.23 -4.69
N PRO A 68 10.44 23.44 -4.47
CA PRO A 68 11.21 24.50 -5.13
C PRO A 68 11.12 24.47 -6.66
N ASP A 69 11.10 23.28 -7.26
CA ASP A 69 11.06 23.08 -8.71
C ASP A 69 9.63 23.17 -9.29
N PHE A 70 8.59 23.18 -8.45
CA PHE A 70 7.20 23.13 -8.89
C PHE A 70 6.78 24.39 -9.63
N GLY A 71 7.22 25.57 -9.14
CA GLY A 71 6.86 26.85 -9.72
C GLY A 71 7.40 27.05 -11.14
N GLU A 72 8.61 26.55 -11.42
CA GLU A 72 9.19 26.59 -12.76
C GLU A 72 8.56 25.55 -13.68
N GLN A 73 8.36 24.33 -13.19
CA GLN A 73 7.82 23.21 -13.98
C GLN A 73 6.38 23.44 -14.43
N TYR A 74 5.59 24.16 -13.63
CA TYR A 74 4.18 24.41 -13.87
C TYR A 74 3.85 25.91 -14.01
N ALA A 75 4.82 26.69 -14.49
CA ALA A 75 4.63 28.10 -14.78
C ALA A 75 3.46 28.33 -15.77
N GLY A 76 2.67 29.37 -15.52
CA GLY A 76 1.52 29.75 -16.35
C GLY A 76 0.22 29.00 -16.06
N LEU A 77 0.17 28.14 -15.03
CA LEU A 77 -1.08 27.55 -14.54
C LEU A 77 -1.81 28.53 -13.60
N THR A 78 -3.14 28.40 -13.54
CA THR A 78 -3.94 29.08 -12.51
C THR A 78 -3.72 28.44 -11.14
N GLU A 79 -4.02 29.16 -10.06
CA GLU A 79 -3.87 28.64 -8.69
C GLU A 79 -4.67 27.34 -8.46
N VAL A 80 -5.86 27.24 -9.05
CA VAL A 80 -6.70 26.03 -8.98
C VAL A 80 -6.05 24.85 -9.70
N GLN A 81 -5.47 25.06 -10.87
CA GLN A 81 -4.77 24.03 -11.63
C GLN A 81 -3.50 23.55 -10.90
N ALA A 82 -2.70 24.50 -10.41
CA ALA A 82 -1.51 24.20 -9.62
C ALA A 82 -1.86 23.44 -8.33
N GLY A 83 -2.89 23.87 -7.61
CA GLY A 83 -3.37 23.20 -6.40
C GLY A 83 -3.85 21.78 -6.67
N TYR A 84 -4.54 21.54 -7.79
CA TYR A 84 -4.96 20.20 -8.21
C TYR A 84 -3.77 19.27 -8.48
N ILE A 85 -2.79 19.74 -9.27
CA ILE A 85 -1.58 18.97 -9.58
C ILE A 85 -0.79 18.68 -8.30
N TYR A 86 -0.64 19.67 -7.41
CA TYR A 86 0.02 19.47 -6.12
C TYR A 86 -0.68 18.42 -5.27
N PHE A 87 -2.01 18.48 -5.19
CA PHE A 87 -2.82 17.51 -4.45
C PHE A 87 -2.59 16.08 -4.96
N ILE A 88 -2.72 15.87 -6.27
CA ILE A 88 -2.58 14.54 -6.90
C ILE A 88 -1.15 14.01 -6.80
N LEU A 89 -0.14 14.85 -7.07
CA LEU A 89 1.24 14.36 -7.16
C LEU A 89 1.93 14.19 -5.81
N TYR A 90 1.66 15.04 -4.84
CA TYR A 90 2.44 15.12 -3.59
C TYR A 90 1.59 14.83 -2.36
N LEU A 91 0.51 15.57 -2.15
CA LEU A 91 -0.29 15.45 -0.92
C LEU A 91 -0.97 14.09 -0.81
N PHE A 92 -1.53 13.60 -1.92
CA PHE A 92 -2.24 12.33 -1.98
C PHE A 92 -1.30 11.12 -2.13
N ALA A 93 -0.04 11.34 -2.51
CA ALA A 93 0.92 10.27 -2.80
C ALA A 93 1.10 9.24 -1.67
N PRO A 94 1.16 9.59 -0.36
CA PRO A 94 1.27 8.58 0.70
C PRO A 94 0.08 7.62 0.72
N MET A 95 -1.12 8.05 0.33
CA MET A 95 -2.32 7.21 0.36
C MET A 95 -2.24 6.01 -0.56
N TYR A 96 -1.41 6.08 -1.61
CA TYR A 96 -1.08 4.93 -2.45
C TYR A 96 -0.55 3.74 -1.63
N LEU A 97 0.26 4.00 -0.59
CA LEU A 97 0.90 2.94 0.21
C LEU A 97 -0.10 2.07 0.98
N VAL A 98 -1.34 2.56 1.19
CA VAL A 98 -2.40 1.76 1.80
C VAL A 98 -2.73 0.53 0.97
N LEU A 99 -2.65 0.60 -0.36
CA LEU A 99 -3.01 -0.52 -1.24
C LEU A 99 -2.12 -1.75 -1.03
N PRO A 100 -0.79 -1.68 -1.29
CA PRO A 100 0.08 -2.84 -1.15
C PRO A 100 0.13 -3.35 0.29
N LEU A 101 0.10 -2.43 1.26
CA LEU A 101 0.09 -2.72 2.68
C LEU A 101 -1.18 -3.48 3.08
N MET A 102 -2.36 -2.92 2.82
CA MET A 102 -3.64 -3.55 3.18
C MET A 102 -3.82 -4.89 2.46
N ALA A 103 -3.53 -4.95 1.15
CA ALA A 103 -3.65 -6.17 0.37
C ALA A 103 -2.79 -7.31 0.94
N SER A 104 -1.53 -7.02 1.29
CA SER A 104 -0.66 -8.00 1.94
C SER A 104 -1.17 -8.43 3.32
N SER A 105 -1.65 -7.48 4.13
CA SER A 105 -2.17 -7.73 5.48
C SER A 105 -3.43 -8.58 5.47
N VAL A 106 -4.36 -8.32 4.54
CA VAL A 106 -5.58 -9.11 4.39
C VAL A 106 -5.25 -10.57 4.02
N VAL A 107 -4.37 -10.77 3.03
CA VAL A 107 -3.98 -12.12 2.59
C VAL A 107 -3.20 -12.84 3.69
N ALA A 108 -2.32 -12.15 4.41
CA ALA A 108 -1.62 -12.71 5.56
C ALA A 108 -2.59 -13.09 6.69
N ALA A 109 -3.57 -12.25 7.00
CA ALA A 109 -4.56 -12.57 8.04
C ALA A 109 -5.34 -13.84 7.70
N ASP A 110 -5.75 -14.04 6.43
CA ASP A 110 -6.47 -15.25 6.01
C ASP A 110 -5.56 -16.48 6.02
N SER A 111 -4.31 -16.37 5.55
CA SER A 111 -3.37 -17.50 5.55
C SER A 111 -2.97 -17.91 6.97
N PHE A 112 -2.77 -16.99 7.92
CA PHE A 112 -2.33 -17.35 9.26
C PHE A 112 -3.49 -17.55 10.23
N ALA A 113 -4.26 -16.50 10.50
CA ALA A 113 -5.36 -16.56 11.46
C ALA A 113 -6.59 -17.27 10.87
N GLY A 114 -6.91 -17.07 9.60
CA GLY A 114 -8.02 -17.75 8.93
C GLY A 114 -7.85 -19.26 8.85
N GLU A 115 -6.65 -19.76 8.52
CA GLU A 115 -6.36 -21.20 8.57
C GLU A 115 -6.39 -21.77 9.99
N LYS A 116 -6.01 -20.96 10.99
CA LYS A 116 -6.12 -21.33 12.40
C LYS A 116 -7.58 -21.48 12.81
N GLU A 117 -8.40 -20.49 12.50
CA GLU A 117 -9.84 -20.46 12.76
C GLU A 117 -10.56 -21.66 12.10
N ARG A 118 -10.16 -22.01 10.87
CA ARG A 118 -10.71 -23.15 10.11
C ARG A 118 -10.10 -24.51 10.46
N LYS A 119 -9.14 -24.57 11.40
CA LYS A 119 -8.38 -25.79 11.78
C LYS A 119 -7.66 -26.49 10.62
N THR A 120 -7.32 -25.75 9.56
CA THR A 120 -6.62 -26.31 8.39
C THR A 120 -5.09 -26.25 8.53
N LEU A 121 -4.58 -25.56 9.56
CA LEU A 121 -3.15 -25.52 9.86
C LEU A 121 -2.56 -26.89 10.20
N GLU A 122 -3.35 -27.80 10.79
CA GLU A 122 -2.88 -29.14 11.17
C GLU A 122 -2.40 -29.94 9.95
N ALA A 123 -3.17 -29.93 8.87
CA ALA A 123 -2.79 -30.59 7.62
C ALA A 123 -1.49 -30.03 7.04
N LEU A 124 -1.26 -28.73 7.20
CA LEU A 124 -0.03 -28.06 6.74
C LEU A 124 1.20 -28.53 7.53
N VAL A 125 1.01 -28.98 8.78
CA VAL A 125 2.06 -29.53 9.64
C VAL A 125 2.47 -30.97 9.28
N TYR A 126 1.70 -31.67 8.45
CA TYR A 126 2.08 -32.99 7.93
C TYR A 126 2.68 -32.95 6.53
N THR A 127 2.84 -31.77 5.93
CA THR A 127 3.47 -31.65 4.61
C THR A 127 4.97 -31.97 4.66
N PRO A 128 5.55 -32.57 3.60
CA PRO A 128 6.97 -32.88 3.50
C PRO A 128 7.80 -31.64 3.15
N THR A 129 7.58 -30.54 3.89
CA THR A 129 8.32 -29.28 3.76
C THR A 129 9.06 -28.98 5.06
N THR A 130 10.21 -28.31 4.94
CA THR A 130 10.95 -27.79 6.10
C THR A 130 10.29 -26.53 6.65
N ASP A 131 10.52 -26.21 7.92
CA ASP A 131 10.00 -25.01 8.58
C ASP A 131 10.33 -23.72 7.81
N ARG A 132 11.54 -23.64 7.22
CA ARG A 132 11.98 -22.50 6.41
C ARG A 132 11.24 -22.41 5.07
N GLU A 133 11.03 -23.54 4.40
CA GLU A 133 10.27 -23.58 3.14
C GLU A 133 8.82 -23.16 3.37
N LEU A 134 8.21 -23.62 4.46
CA LEU A 134 6.85 -23.26 4.81
C LEU A 134 6.72 -21.77 5.16
N LEU A 135 7.63 -21.24 5.97
CA LEU A 135 7.65 -19.81 6.31
C LEU A 135 7.83 -18.95 5.04
N LEU A 136 8.78 -19.31 4.18
CA LEU A 136 9.02 -18.61 2.92
C LEU A 136 7.79 -18.64 2.01
N ALA A 137 7.12 -19.80 1.92
CA ALA A 137 5.90 -19.94 1.14
C ALA A 137 4.78 -18.99 1.62
N LYS A 138 4.59 -18.88 2.94
CA LYS A 138 3.58 -17.97 3.51
C LYS A 138 3.95 -16.49 3.31
N ILE A 139 5.22 -16.14 3.47
CA ILE A 139 5.70 -14.77 3.20
C ILE A 139 5.46 -14.41 1.73
N LEU A 140 5.88 -15.26 0.79
CA LEU A 140 5.67 -15.02 -0.64
C LEU A 140 4.18 -15.00 -1.01
N GLY A 141 3.39 -15.89 -0.40
CA GLY A 141 1.95 -16.01 -0.63
C GLY A 141 1.16 -14.76 -0.22
N GLY A 142 1.64 -13.99 0.76
CA GLY A 142 1.03 -12.70 1.12
C GLY A 142 1.69 -11.49 0.46
N TRP A 143 3.02 -11.49 0.31
CA TRP A 143 3.77 -10.35 -0.21
C TRP A 143 3.55 -10.13 -1.71
N ILE A 144 3.50 -11.21 -2.50
CA ILE A 144 3.33 -11.12 -3.95
C ILE A 144 1.95 -10.54 -4.31
N PRO A 145 0.82 -11.04 -3.78
CA PRO A 145 -0.48 -10.43 -4.05
C PRO A 145 -0.54 -8.97 -3.61
N GLY A 146 0.02 -8.64 -2.44
CA GLY A 146 0.08 -7.25 -1.97
C GLY A 146 0.84 -6.33 -2.92
N SER A 147 2.04 -6.75 -3.33
CA SER A 147 2.87 -5.99 -4.27
C SER A 147 2.21 -5.85 -5.65
N LEU A 148 1.59 -6.91 -6.16
CA LEU A 148 0.87 -6.88 -7.44
C LEU A 148 -0.33 -5.92 -7.39
N VAL A 149 -1.10 -5.92 -6.30
CA VAL A 149 -2.21 -4.98 -6.11
C VAL A 149 -1.71 -3.55 -6.06
N GLY A 150 -0.56 -3.30 -5.41
CA GLY A 150 0.12 -2.01 -5.47
C GLY A 150 0.52 -1.61 -6.89
N LEU A 151 1.09 -2.51 -7.68
CA LEU A 151 1.50 -2.22 -9.06
C LEU A 151 0.29 -1.94 -9.98
N VAL A 152 -0.76 -2.76 -9.88
CA VAL A 152 -2.02 -2.53 -10.62
C VAL A 152 -2.64 -1.20 -10.19
N GLY A 153 -2.67 -0.91 -8.89
CA GLY A 153 -3.15 0.35 -8.35
C GLY A 153 -2.39 1.55 -8.89
N PHE A 154 -1.06 1.45 -9.01
CA PHE A 154 -0.23 2.49 -9.63
C PHE A 154 -0.58 2.73 -11.10
N ILE A 155 -0.73 1.66 -11.89
CA ILE A 155 -1.08 1.77 -13.31
C ILE A 155 -2.45 2.44 -13.46
N VAL A 156 -3.45 1.99 -12.68
CA VAL A 156 -4.80 2.57 -12.69
C VAL A 156 -4.75 4.04 -12.28
N TYR A 157 -4.04 4.35 -11.20
CA TYR A 157 -3.91 5.72 -10.71
C TYR A 157 -3.25 6.63 -11.74
N ALA A 158 -2.13 6.21 -12.35
CA ALA A 158 -1.43 7.00 -13.34
C ALA A 158 -2.35 7.34 -14.53
N ILE A 159 -3.06 6.36 -15.07
CA ILE A 159 -4.01 6.58 -16.17
C ILE A 159 -5.11 7.56 -15.76
N VAL A 160 -5.75 7.35 -14.60
CA VAL A 160 -6.85 8.22 -14.15
C VAL A 160 -6.36 9.63 -13.86
N ALA A 161 -5.24 9.76 -13.15
CA ALA A 161 -4.64 11.05 -12.82
C ALA A 161 -4.21 11.81 -14.08
N ASP A 162 -3.63 11.15 -15.09
CA ASP A 162 -3.28 11.80 -16.36
C ASP A 162 -4.52 12.23 -17.15
N ILE A 163 -5.58 11.41 -17.18
CA ILE A 163 -6.86 11.81 -17.80
C ILE A 163 -7.41 13.07 -17.12
N MET A 164 -7.41 13.11 -15.78
CA MET A 164 -7.99 14.23 -15.05
C MET A 164 -7.09 15.47 -15.06
N THR A 165 -5.77 15.32 -15.06
CA THR A 165 -4.83 16.46 -15.19
C THR A 165 -4.82 17.04 -16.61
N LEU A 166 -5.06 16.21 -17.64
CA LEU A 166 -5.37 16.69 -18.99
C LEU A 166 -6.67 17.51 -19.02
N TYR A 167 -7.73 17.04 -18.34
CA TYR A 167 -9.00 17.75 -18.27
C TYR A 167 -8.89 19.10 -17.53
N VAL A 168 -8.15 19.16 -16.41
CA VAL A 168 -8.06 20.36 -15.56
C VAL A 168 -7.02 21.37 -16.06
N ALA A 169 -5.85 20.88 -16.46
CA ALA A 169 -4.66 21.71 -16.72
C ALA A 169 -4.05 21.50 -18.11
N GLY A 170 -4.60 20.61 -18.94
CA GLY A 170 -4.07 20.31 -20.27
C GLY A 170 -2.69 19.64 -20.26
N ARG A 171 -2.28 19.03 -19.14
CA ARG A 171 -0.95 18.44 -18.96
C ARG A 171 -1.03 16.99 -18.50
N ILE A 172 -0.09 16.20 -18.96
CA ILE A 172 0.20 14.85 -18.45
C ILE A 172 1.32 15.00 -17.42
N VAL A 173 1.17 14.37 -16.26
CA VAL A 173 2.09 14.56 -15.13
C VAL A 173 2.70 13.28 -14.60
N LEU A 174 2.14 12.13 -14.98
CA LEU A 174 2.64 10.80 -14.65
C LEU A 174 3.07 10.04 -15.91
N PRO A 175 3.93 9.01 -15.77
CA PRO A 175 4.68 8.67 -14.56
C PRO A 175 5.84 9.65 -14.32
N ASN A 176 6.16 9.90 -13.05
CA ASN A 176 7.33 10.69 -12.64
C ASN A 176 8.23 9.89 -11.67
N PRO A 177 9.47 10.33 -11.39
CA PRO A 177 10.41 9.57 -10.54
C PRO A 177 9.87 9.27 -9.14
N LEU A 178 9.13 10.21 -8.54
CA LEU A 178 8.53 10.04 -7.22
C LEU A 178 7.58 8.84 -7.20
N TRP A 179 6.66 8.79 -8.16
CA TRP A 179 5.68 7.71 -8.25
C TRP A 179 6.28 6.38 -8.67
N LEU A 180 7.33 6.38 -9.51
CA LEU A 180 8.08 5.16 -9.81
C LEU A 180 8.79 4.61 -8.56
N LEU A 181 9.40 5.48 -7.75
CA LEU A 181 9.97 5.07 -6.45
C LEU A 181 8.88 4.55 -5.51
N LEU A 182 7.72 5.21 -5.43
CA LEU A 182 6.61 4.71 -4.63
C LEU A 182 6.15 3.33 -5.12
N ALA A 183 5.98 3.12 -6.43
CA ALA A 183 5.41 1.90 -6.97
C ALA A 183 6.36 0.70 -6.91
N PHE A 184 7.65 0.90 -7.24
CA PHE A 184 8.61 -0.19 -7.40
C PHE A 184 9.55 -0.37 -6.21
N TRP A 185 9.69 0.64 -5.34
CA TRP A 185 10.58 0.58 -4.19
C TRP A 185 9.82 0.58 -2.86
N VAL A 186 9.02 1.61 -2.60
CA VAL A 186 8.32 1.75 -1.31
C VAL A 186 7.10 0.84 -1.21
N GLY A 187 6.33 0.67 -2.29
CA GLY A 187 5.12 -0.13 -2.35
C GLY A 187 5.38 -1.59 -1.94
N PRO A 188 6.36 -2.29 -2.55
CA PRO A 188 6.74 -3.63 -2.13
C PRO A 188 7.28 -3.67 -0.69
N ALA A 189 7.97 -2.63 -0.21
CA ALA A 189 8.40 -2.53 1.18
C ALA A 189 7.20 -2.38 2.14
N ALA A 190 6.19 -1.62 1.76
CA ALA A 190 4.96 -1.44 2.53
C ALA A 190 4.12 -2.72 2.58
N ALA A 191 4.06 -3.49 1.48
CA ALA A 191 3.48 -4.83 1.47
C ALA A 191 4.24 -5.79 2.40
N ALA A 192 5.56 -5.73 2.42
CA ALA A 192 6.37 -6.55 3.32
C ALA A 192 6.10 -6.18 4.80
N LEU A 193 5.95 -4.88 5.10
CA LEU A 193 5.65 -4.40 6.45
C LEU A 193 4.26 -4.85 6.89
N GLY A 194 3.25 -4.65 6.04
CA GLY A 194 1.87 -5.07 6.31
C GLY A 194 1.78 -6.56 6.59
N LEU A 195 2.48 -7.38 5.79
CA LEU A 195 2.60 -8.82 6.03
C LEU A 195 3.26 -9.11 7.37
N GLY A 196 4.43 -8.53 7.64
CA GLY A 196 5.20 -8.81 8.84
C GLY A 196 4.44 -8.48 10.13
N VAL A 197 3.78 -7.32 10.16
CA VAL A 197 2.94 -6.90 11.29
C VAL A 197 1.74 -7.82 11.46
N THR A 198 1.05 -8.18 10.37
CA THR A 198 -0.08 -9.11 10.46
C THR A 198 0.35 -10.49 10.92
N VAL A 199 1.50 -11.01 10.50
CA VAL A 199 2.02 -12.31 10.99
C VAL A 199 2.21 -12.28 12.50
N ILE A 200 2.78 -11.19 13.04
CA ILE A 200 2.94 -11.00 14.48
C ILE A 200 1.56 -10.91 15.16
N ALA A 201 0.63 -10.15 14.60
CA ALA A 201 -0.72 -10.02 15.12
C ALA A 201 -1.47 -11.36 15.15
N SER A 202 -1.45 -12.11 14.05
CA SER A 202 -2.06 -13.45 13.93
C SER A 202 -1.51 -14.46 14.93
N SER A 203 -0.29 -14.27 15.43
CA SER A 203 0.28 -15.15 16.46
C SER A 203 -0.35 -14.95 17.86
N ARG A 204 -1.05 -13.83 18.07
CA ARG A 204 -1.63 -13.42 19.36
C ARG A 204 -3.15 -13.57 19.43
N VAL A 205 -3.78 -13.90 18.30
CA VAL A 205 -5.24 -13.95 18.16
C VAL A 205 -5.66 -15.26 17.49
N ASN A 206 -6.96 -15.55 17.50
CA ASN A 206 -7.49 -16.81 16.98
C ASN A 206 -8.36 -16.64 15.73
N THR A 207 -8.83 -15.41 15.46
CA THR A 207 -9.75 -15.14 14.35
C THR A 207 -9.12 -14.27 13.27
N PHE A 208 -9.62 -14.42 12.04
CA PHE A 208 -9.24 -13.58 10.91
C PHE A 208 -9.48 -12.09 11.19
N GLN A 209 -10.64 -11.75 11.74
CA GLN A 209 -11.05 -10.36 11.94
C GLN A 209 -10.16 -9.63 12.95
N GLU A 210 -9.83 -10.26 14.08
CA GLU A 210 -8.92 -9.69 15.07
C GLU A 210 -7.52 -9.48 14.50
N ALA A 211 -6.99 -10.47 13.77
CA ALA A 211 -5.68 -10.37 13.14
C ALA A 211 -5.62 -9.23 12.12
N TYR A 212 -6.67 -9.11 11.30
CA TYR A 212 -6.77 -8.05 10.31
C TYR A 212 -6.92 -6.67 10.95
N GLN A 213 -7.72 -6.51 12.01
CA GLN A 213 -7.89 -5.22 12.69
C GLN A 213 -6.61 -4.75 13.38
N ILE A 214 -5.91 -5.65 14.08
CA ILE A 214 -4.63 -5.30 14.71
C ILE A 214 -3.58 -5.04 13.63
N GLY A 215 -3.55 -5.87 12.58
CA GLY A 215 -2.63 -5.71 11.45
C GLY A 215 -2.87 -4.41 10.69
N SER A 216 -4.11 -3.97 10.52
CA SER A 216 -4.47 -2.77 9.76
C SER A 216 -4.17 -1.46 10.48
N LEU A 217 -3.90 -1.48 11.80
CA LEU A 217 -3.40 -0.31 12.54
C LEU A 217 -2.08 0.22 11.95
N ILE A 218 -1.35 -0.58 11.17
CA ILE A 218 -0.15 -0.16 10.44
C ILE A 218 -0.44 0.86 9.31
N VAL A 219 -1.70 1.15 9.04
CA VAL A 219 -2.11 2.29 8.19
C VAL A 219 -1.89 3.63 8.90
N LEU A 220 -1.86 3.67 10.24
CA LEU A 220 -1.72 4.93 11.00
C LEU A 220 -0.46 5.75 10.64
N PRO A 221 0.74 5.16 10.52
CA PRO A 221 1.92 5.88 10.00
C PRO A 221 1.68 6.56 8.65
N ILE A 222 0.92 5.95 7.75
CA ILE A 222 0.59 6.55 6.45
C ILE A 222 -0.31 7.77 6.63
N VAL A 223 -1.31 7.68 7.51
CA VAL A 223 -2.17 8.82 7.85
C VAL A 223 -1.35 9.96 8.45
N LEU A 224 -0.40 9.66 9.33
CA LEU A 224 0.51 10.65 9.91
C LEU A 224 1.39 11.32 8.84
N LEU A 225 1.81 10.60 7.80
CA LEU A 225 2.52 11.20 6.67
C LEU A 225 1.64 12.21 5.92
N VAL A 226 0.37 11.88 5.67
CA VAL A 226 -0.58 12.79 5.00
C VAL A 226 -0.83 14.02 5.87
N VAL A 227 -1.09 13.83 7.16
CA VAL A 227 -1.29 14.95 8.10
C VAL A 227 -0.05 15.83 8.19
N GLY A 228 1.15 15.23 8.22
CA GLY A 228 2.41 15.96 8.22
C GLY A 228 2.62 16.81 6.96
N GLN A 229 2.30 16.26 5.78
CA GLN A 229 2.34 17.03 4.53
C GLN A 229 1.29 18.14 4.48
N ALA A 230 0.06 17.84 4.93
CA ALA A 230 -1.03 18.82 4.97
C ALA A 230 -0.72 19.99 5.93
N ALA A 231 -0.03 19.70 7.05
CA ALA A 231 0.42 20.71 8.00
C ALA A 231 1.69 21.47 7.54
N GLY A 232 2.24 21.15 6.37
CA GLY A 232 3.46 21.78 5.85
C GLY A 232 4.74 21.38 6.58
N ALA A 233 4.73 20.30 7.37
CA ALA A 233 5.91 19.87 8.13
C ALA A 233 7.05 19.37 7.23
N PHE A 234 6.70 18.77 6.09
CA PHE A 234 7.63 18.34 5.05
C PHE A 234 6.88 18.11 3.73
N ILE A 235 7.61 17.96 2.63
CA ILE A 235 7.09 17.57 1.32
C ILE A 235 7.77 16.28 0.87
N LEU A 236 7.01 15.33 0.34
CA LEU A 236 7.58 14.13 -0.27
C LEU A 236 8.38 14.49 -1.52
N SER A 237 9.70 14.45 -1.39
CA SER A 237 10.65 14.55 -2.50
C SER A 237 11.18 13.17 -2.89
N ASN A 238 11.79 13.05 -4.07
CA ASN A 238 12.40 11.80 -4.55
C ASN A 238 13.38 11.20 -3.53
N TRP A 239 14.20 12.04 -2.89
CA TRP A 239 15.16 11.61 -1.87
C TRP A 239 14.44 11.07 -0.63
N LEU A 240 13.43 11.78 -0.14
CA LEU A 240 12.71 11.40 1.08
C LEU A 240 11.94 10.09 0.87
N VAL A 241 11.35 9.90 -0.33
CA VAL A 241 10.71 8.65 -0.73
C VAL A 241 11.71 7.50 -0.80
N ALA A 242 12.91 7.73 -1.36
CA ALA A 242 13.96 6.72 -1.40
C ALA A 242 14.43 6.32 0.02
N LEU A 243 14.65 7.31 0.89
CA LEU A 243 14.99 7.08 2.31
C LEU A 243 13.89 6.31 3.04
N MET A 244 12.62 6.69 2.84
CA MET A 244 11.48 6.00 3.44
C MET A 244 11.46 4.53 3.04
N GLY A 245 11.66 4.22 1.75
CA GLY A 245 11.76 2.83 1.30
C GLY A 245 12.93 2.09 1.95
N LEU A 246 14.10 2.72 2.08
CA LEU A 246 15.25 2.13 2.78
C LEU A 246 14.92 1.82 4.25
N VAL A 247 14.31 2.76 4.98
CA VAL A 247 13.89 2.57 6.38
C VAL A 247 12.89 1.42 6.49
N LEU A 248 11.90 1.36 5.61
CA LEU A 248 10.93 0.26 5.57
C LEU A 248 11.60 -1.09 5.32
N TRP A 249 12.54 -1.17 4.38
CA TRP A 249 13.28 -2.40 4.11
C TRP A 249 14.14 -2.85 5.29
N ILE A 250 14.77 -1.91 6.01
CA ILE A 250 15.52 -2.23 7.24
C ILE A 250 14.58 -2.80 8.31
N ILE A 251 13.42 -2.16 8.53
CA ILE A 251 12.40 -2.65 9.48
C ILE A 251 11.94 -4.06 9.07
N ASN A 252 11.64 -4.27 7.79
CA ASN A 252 11.24 -5.58 7.26
C ASN A 252 12.31 -6.65 7.46
N ALA A 253 13.59 -6.32 7.23
CA ALA A 253 14.70 -7.23 7.46
C ALA A 253 14.77 -7.66 8.94
N ILE A 254 14.56 -6.72 9.87
CA ILE A 254 14.50 -7.02 11.31
C ILE A 254 13.30 -7.93 11.63
N ILE A 255 12.11 -7.58 11.15
CA ILE A 255 10.89 -8.36 11.39
C ILE A 255 11.05 -9.79 10.87
N PHE A 256 11.53 -9.98 9.64
CA PHE A 256 11.69 -11.30 9.04
C PHE A 256 12.86 -12.09 9.62
N ALA A 257 13.93 -11.43 10.08
CA ALA A 257 14.99 -12.09 10.83
C ALA A 257 14.46 -12.65 12.16
N ILE A 258 13.68 -11.86 12.90
CA ILE A 258 13.03 -12.31 14.14
C ILE A 258 12.05 -13.45 13.84
N ALA A 259 11.21 -13.30 12.80
CA ALA A 259 10.27 -14.34 12.40
C ALA A 259 11.00 -15.65 12.06
N THR A 260 12.08 -15.61 11.29
CA THR A 260 12.85 -16.82 10.92
C THR A 260 13.54 -17.46 12.12
N ALA A 261 14.03 -16.67 13.07
CA ALA A 261 14.68 -17.17 14.29
C ALA A 261 13.69 -17.76 15.31
N THR A 262 12.45 -17.28 15.33
CA THR A 262 11.42 -17.70 16.30
C THR A 262 10.45 -18.75 15.74
N PHE A 263 10.37 -18.89 14.42
CA PHE A 263 9.47 -19.84 13.78
C PHE A 263 9.87 -21.28 14.09
N ARG A 264 8.97 -21.99 14.79
CA ARG A 264 9.05 -23.44 15.02
C ARG A 264 7.69 -24.04 14.75
N ARG A 265 7.63 -25.06 13.88
CA ARG A 265 6.38 -25.75 13.51
C ARG A 265 5.66 -26.36 14.72
N THR A 266 6.40 -26.83 15.71
CA THR A 266 5.87 -27.36 16.98
C THR A 266 5.22 -26.28 17.85
N ALA A 267 5.67 -25.03 17.78
CA ALA A 267 5.07 -23.93 18.54
C ALA A 267 3.74 -23.45 17.91
N LEU A 268 3.56 -23.63 16.60
CA LEU A 268 2.27 -23.45 15.93
C LEU A 268 1.27 -24.52 16.39
N MET A 269 1.70 -25.78 16.56
CA MET A 269 0.84 -26.86 17.06
C MET A 269 0.44 -26.70 18.53
N ALA A 270 1.34 -26.22 19.39
CA ALA A 270 1.05 -26.03 20.82
C ALA A 270 0.07 -24.86 21.11
N ARG A 271 -0.32 -24.09 20.09
CA ARG A 271 -1.19 -22.91 20.19
C ARG A 271 -2.46 -23.02 19.33
N LEU A 272 -2.70 -24.19 18.74
CA LEU A 272 -4.00 -24.62 18.20
C LEU A 272 -4.91 -25.04 19.36
#